data_AF-A0ABD2QMT4-F1
#
_entry.id   AF-A0ABD2QMT4-F1
#
_cell.length_a   1.000
_cell.length_b   1.000
_cell.length_c   1.000
_cell.angle_alpha   90.00
_cell.angle_beta   90.00
_cell.angle_gamma   90.00
#
_symmetry.space_group_name_H-M   'P 1'
#
loop_
_entity.id
_entity.type
_entity.pdbx_description
1 polymer ?
#
loop_
_entity_poly.entity_id
_entity_poly.type
_entity_poly.pdbx_seq_one_letter_code
_entity_poly.pdbx_strand_id
1 'polypeptide(L)'
;MDIIKMGYHWTFQEIFELVNNQDKIRERAGKDTVIFNAPQIRNDPKKLFFLRDCLVDVEDAMHQFAYQDIYINYLELIAFFSVDSNDTWIVEHFSNQLIMKLSYFINSLQHKCDEQNLSLVKILLNCSIFLRAEFLSKIGQNLEALNHLKQIILDDPVAKSWNVALLPIFSEDKHYLTHHYSNEKFERVVQIKTAVTLIALAKELRKQPVTNETIKQQFDYLKESLELATMSEDRFLIAKCKHSIGIVHEANNRVDISLLYEREFYEIAQEINNSDTLIEASLSLANALAKYDE
;
A
#
# COMPACT_ATOMS: atom_id res chain seq x y z
N MET A 1 0.54 26.29 14.72
CA MET A 1 0.43 24.83 14.93
C MET A 1 0.86 24.55 16.36
N ASP A 2 -0.03 24.00 17.19
CA ASP A 2 0.25 23.64 18.60
C ASP A 2 0.67 22.17 18.76
N ILE A 3 1.22 21.53 17.72
CA ILE A 3 1.61 20.09 17.73
C ILE A 3 2.66 19.75 18.79
N ILE A 4 3.60 20.67 19.08
CA ILE A 4 4.58 20.49 20.16
C ILE A 4 3.89 20.42 21.53
N LYS A 5 2.84 21.22 21.76
CA LYS A 5 2.09 21.20 23.03
C LYS A 5 1.28 19.92 23.20
N MET A 6 0.97 19.25 22.09
CA MET A 6 0.26 17.97 22.06
C MET A 6 1.22 16.77 22.16
N GLY A 7 2.54 16.98 22.21
CA GLY A 7 3.55 15.92 22.38
C GLY A 7 4.14 15.36 21.09
N TYR A 8 3.68 15.83 19.92
CA TYR A 8 4.13 15.36 18.60
C TYR A 8 5.45 16.01 18.17
N HIS A 9 6.53 15.64 18.86
CA HIS A 9 7.85 16.21 18.64
C HIS A 9 8.48 15.71 17.34
N TRP A 10 8.30 14.43 17.00
CA TRP A 10 8.86 13.87 15.77
C TRP A 10 8.16 14.47 14.55
N THR A 11 6.83 14.57 14.56
CA THR A 11 6.05 15.23 13.50
C THR A 11 6.51 16.66 13.28
N PHE A 12 6.69 17.43 14.36
CA PHE A 12 7.20 18.79 14.25
C PHE A 12 8.59 18.83 13.60
N GLN A 13 9.49 17.94 14.05
CA GLN A 13 10.85 17.86 13.51
C GLN A 13 10.84 17.51 12.02
N GLU A 14 10.06 16.51 11.61
CA GLU A 14 9.95 16.07 10.22
C GLU A 14 9.47 17.19 9.30
N ILE A 15 8.40 17.92 9.69
CA ILE A 15 7.89 19.07 8.93
C ILE A 15 8.93 20.19 8.87
N PHE A 16 9.60 20.48 9.98
CA PHE A 16 10.63 21.50 10.04
C PHE A 16 11.82 21.16 9.12
N GLU A 17 12.26 19.90 9.13
CA GLU A 17 13.32 19.41 8.26
C GLU A 17 12.94 19.48 6.78
N LEU A 18 11.71 19.09 6.41
CA LEU A 18 11.21 19.21 5.04
C LEU A 18 11.21 20.66 4.55
N VAL A 19 10.68 21.59 5.34
CA VAL A 19 10.64 23.01 4.99
C VAL A 19 12.06 23.56 4.78
N ASN A 20 13.00 23.22 5.66
CA ASN A 20 14.39 23.68 5.53
C ASN A 20 15.16 22.97 4.41
N ASN A 21 14.85 21.70 4.13
CA ASN A 21 15.47 20.97 3.03
C ASN A 21 15.03 21.54 1.68
N GLN A 22 13.78 21.99 1.54
CA GLN A 22 13.34 22.69 0.33
C GLN A 22 14.16 23.97 0.10
N ASP A 23 14.43 24.76 1.15
CA ASP A 23 15.28 25.95 1.06
C ASP A 23 16.68 25.58 0.55
N LYS A 24 17.32 24.54 1.11
CA LYS A 24 18.63 24.05 0.67
C LYS A 24 18.65 23.52 -0.76
N ILE A 25 17.59 22.80 -1.17
CA ILE A 25 17.47 22.27 -2.54
C ILE A 25 17.39 23.42 -3.55
N ARG A 26 16.62 24.47 -3.24
CA ARG A 26 16.52 25.67 -4.08
C ARG A 26 17.86 26.37 -4.21
N GLU A 27 18.52 26.64 -3.08
CA GLU A 27 19.84 27.28 -3.07
C GLU A 27 20.86 26.53 -3.93
N ARG A 28 20.87 25.18 -3.86
CA ARG A 28 21.75 24.32 -4.66
C ARG A 28 21.37 24.29 -6.14
N ALA A 29 20.08 24.30 -6.47
CA ALA A 29 19.61 24.27 -7.85
C ALA A 29 19.91 25.60 -8.58
N GLY A 30 19.93 26.72 -7.85
CA GLY A 30 20.22 28.04 -8.40
C GLY A 30 18.98 28.75 -8.97
N LYS A 31 19.05 30.09 -9.05
CA LYS A 31 17.90 30.99 -9.26
C LYS A 31 17.14 30.79 -10.58
N ASP A 32 17.82 30.24 -11.58
CA ASP A 32 17.28 30.08 -12.93
C ASP A 32 16.52 28.75 -13.11
N THR A 33 16.39 27.94 -12.06
CA THR A 33 15.72 26.63 -12.13
C THR A 33 14.23 26.71 -11.80
N VAL A 34 13.47 25.77 -12.36
CA VAL A 34 12.03 25.62 -12.08
C VAL A 34 11.79 25.35 -10.58
N ILE A 35 12.64 24.54 -9.96
CA ILE A 35 12.58 24.20 -8.53
C ILE A 35 12.80 25.45 -7.66
N PHE A 36 13.69 26.37 -8.06
CA PHE A 36 13.90 27.63 -7.35
C PHE A 36 12.67 28.54 -7.39
N ASN A 37 11.82 28.44 -8.41
CA ASN A 37 10.63 29.29 -8.54
C ASN A 37 9.33 28.59 -8.11
N ALA A 38 9.39 27.29 -7.77
CA ALA A 38 8.25 26.53 -7.29
C ALA A 38 7.69 27.11 -5.96
N PRO A 39 6.37 26.98 -5.70
CA PRO A 39 5.78 27.33 -4.41
C PRO A 39 6.45 26.59 -3.26
N GLN A 40 6.72 27.29 -2.15
CA GLN A 40 7.28 26.65 -0.96
C GLN A 40 6.18 25.97 -0.16
N ILE A 41 6.49 24.80 0.41
CA ILE A 41 5.61 24.10 1.35
C ILE A 41 5.21 25.05 2.48
N ARG A 42 6.17 25.84 2.98
CA ARG A 42 5.93 26.79 4.09
C ARG A 42 4.87 27.86 3.80
N ASN A 43 4.60 28.12 2.51
CA ASN A 43 3.64 29.12 2.06
C ASN A 43 2.32 28.49 1.57
N ASP A 44 2.19 27.17 1.64
CA ASP A 44 0.98 26.44 1.28
C ASP A 44 0.36 25.80 2.53
N PRO A 45 -0.66 26.46 3.14
CA PRO A 45 -1.33 25.93 4.30
C PRO A 45 -1.95 24.55 4.07
N LYS A 46 -2.44 24.24 2.86
CA LYS A 46 -3.06 22.94 2.58
C LYS A 46 -2.03 21.82 2.67
N LYS A 47 -0.85 22.01 2.04
CA LYS A 47 0.26 21.06 2.14
C LYS A 47 0.72 20.88 3.58
N LEU A 48 0.85 21.97 4.34
CA LEU A 48 1.24 21.92 5.75
C LEU A 48 0.22 21.20 6.63
N PHE A 49 -1.08 21.45 6.44
CA PHE A 49 -2.11 20.77 7.21
C PHE A 49 -2.16 19.28 6.89
N PHE A 50 -2.11 18.92 5.60
CA PHE A 50 -2.09 17.51 5.19
C PHE A 50 -0.85 16.78 5.71
N LEU A 51 0.34 17.40 5.60
CA LEU A 51 1.57 16.88 6.20
C LEU A 51 1.43 16.64 7.70
N ARG A 52 0.89 17.61 8.42
CA ARG A 52 0.67 17.51 9.87
C ARG A 52 -0.23 16.33 10.20
N ASP A 53 -1.38 16.23 9.55
CA ASP A 53 -2.39 15.25 9.90
C ASP A 53 -1.86 13.82 9.68
N CYS A 54 -1.34 13.53 8.48
CA CYS A 54 -0.76 12.21 8.20
C CYS A 54 0.46 11.90 9.09
N LEU A 55 1.33 12.86 9.38
CA LEU A 55 2.53 12.60 10.20
C LEU A 55 2.20 12.40 11.68
N VAL A 56 1.17 13.07 12.21
CA VAL A 56 0.63 12.80 13.55
C VAL A 56 0.15 11.35 13.63
N ASP A 57 -0.61 10.91 12.63
CA ASP A 57 -1.12 9.54 12.58
C ASP A 57 0.02 8.52 12.42
N VAL A 58 1.06 8.83 11.65
CA VAL A 58 2.30 8.03 11.58
C VAL A 58 2.98 7.94 12.95
N GLU A 59 3.12 9.06 13.68
CA GLU A 59 3.77 9.08 14.99
C GLU A 59 2.99 8.25 16.01
N ASP A 60 1.67 8.37 16.03
CA ASP A 60 0.78 7.56 16.87
C ASP A 60 0.87 6.07 16.51
N ALA A 61 0.82 5.74 15.22
CA ALA A 61 0.98 4.37 14.73
C ALA A 61 2.34 3.77 15.09
N MET A 62 3.42 4.57 15.05
CA MET A 62 4.74 4.15 15.47
C MET A 62 4.80 3.78 16.96
N HIS A 63 4.16 4.58 17.82
CA HIS A 63 4.09 4.26 19.25
C HIS A 63 3.28 2.99 19.53
N GLN A 64 2.29 2.72 18.71
CA GLN A 64 1.43 1.53 18.81
C GLN A 64 1.99 0.30 18.09
N PHE A 65 3.11 0.44 17.37
CA PHE A 65 3.64 -0.58 16.46
C PHE A 65 2.62 -1.02 15.40
N ALA A 66 1.72 -0.11 14.99
CA ALA A 66 0.72 -0.34 13.96
C ALA A 66 1.31 -0.09 12.56
N TYR A 67 2.13 -1.03 12.07
CA TYR A 67 2.94 -0.85 10.85
C TYR A 67 2.12 -0.61 9.58
N GLN A 68 0.87 -1.07 9.57
CA GLN A 68 -0.05 -0.84 8.48
C GLN A 68 -0.50 0.61 8.41
N ASP A 69 -0.86 1.20 9.56
CA ASP A 69 -1.26 2.61 9.62
C ASP A 69 -0.07 3.50 9.23
N ILE A 70 1.15 3.12 9.61
CA ILE A 70 2.38 3.77 9.12
C ILE A 70 2.43 3.71 7.59
N TYR A 71 2.24 2.52 7.01
CA TYR A 71 2.28 2.32 5.56
C TYR A 71 1.22 3.13 4.83
N ILE A 72 -0.05 3.08 5.27
CA ILE A 72 -1.17 3.80 4.68
C ILE A 72 -0.91 5.31 4.71
N ASN A 73 -0.59 5.88 5.86
CA ASN A 73 -0.35 7.32 5.98
C ASN A 73 0.83 7.80 5.13
N TYR A 74 1.91 7.00 5.01
CA TYR A 74 3.00 7.33 4.09
C TYR A 74 2.58 7.27 2.62
N LEU A 75 1.73 6.32 2.25
CA LEU A 75 1.20 6.25 0.88
C LEU A 75 0.27 7.41 0.56
N GLU A 76 -0.55 7.87 1.52
CA GLU A 76 -1.37 9.06 1.36
C GLU A 76 -0.50 10.29 1.10
N LEU A 77 0.58 10.47 1.88
CA LEU A 77 1.58 11.52 1.63
C LEU A 77 2.18 11.40 0.23
N ILE A 78 2.64 10.20 -0.15
CA ILE A 78 3.24 9.93 -1.46
C ILE A 78 2.24 10.22 -2.59
N ALA A 79 0.99 9.79 -2.47
CA ALA A 79 -0.05 10.03 -3.47
C ALA A 79 -0.39 11.52 -3.58
N PHE A 80 -0.59 12.21 -2.46
CA PHE A 80 -0.91 13.63 -2.44
C PHE A 80 0.15 14.50 -3.12
N PHE A 81 1.44 14.24 -2.82
CA PHE A 81 2.55 14.98 -3.40
C PHE A 81 2.93 14.53 -4.81
N SER A 82 2.39 13.41 -5.31
CA SER A 82 2.68 12.94 -6.67
C SER A 82 1.98 13.72 -7.78
N VAL A 83 0.97 14.52 -7.43
CA VAL A 83 0.14 15.27 -8.40
C VAL A 83 0.92 16.43 -9.01
N ASP A 84 1.77 17.10 -8.23
CA ASP A 84 2.58 18.23 -8.67
C ASP A 84 4.03 17.78 -8.92
N SER A 85 4.51 17.95 -10.16
CA SER A 85 5.89 17.62 -10.53
C SER A 85 6.95 18.37 -9.71
N ASN A 86 6.61 19.53 -9.12
CA ASN A 86 7.51 20.28 -8.24
C ASN A 86 7.78 19.59 -6.89
N ASP A 87 6.90 18.66 -6.50
CA ASP A 87 6.96 17.95 -5.22
C ASP A 87 7.59 16.56 -5.35
N THR A 88 8.16 16.22 -6.52
CA THR A 88 8.84 14.95 -6.79
C THR A 88 9.86 14.56 -5.69
N TRP A 89 10.60 15.54 -5.16
CA TRP A 89 11.57 15.32 -4.09
C TRP A 89 10.92 14.95 -2.75
N ILE A 90 9.69 15.41 -2.49
CA ILE A 90 8.90 15.05 -1.30
C ILE A 90 8.42 13.61 -1.41
N VAL A 91 7.95 13.22 -2.59
CA VAL A 91 7.56 11.84 -2.89
C VAL A 91 8.74 10.89 -2.69
N GLU A 92 9.93 11.28 -3.18
CA GLU A 92 11.15 10.51 -2.98
C GLU A 92 11.52 10.41 -1.49
N HIS A 93 11.49 11.54 -0.77
CA HIS A 93 11.77 11.59 0.67
C HIS A 93 10.86 10.62 1.45
N PHE A 94 9.55 10.68 1.23
CA PHE A 94 8.61 9.81 1.95
C PHE A 94 8.69 8.35 1.52
N SER A 95 8.96 8.07 0.24
CA SER A 95 9.23 6.70 -0.21
C SER A 95 10.45 6.11 0.51
N ASN A 96 11.50 6.91 0.69
CA ASN A 96 12.69 6.50 1.44
C ASN A 96 12.40 6.30 2.94
N GLN A 97 11.70 7.24 3.57
CA GLN A 97 11.34 7.14 4.99
C GLN A 97 10.50 5.90 5.27
N LEU A 98 9.52 5.60 4.42
CA LEU A 98 8.70 4.41 4.53
C LEU A 98 9.54 3.13 4.48
N ILE A 99 10.42 3.01 3.48
CA ILE A 99 11.33 1.86 3.34
C ILE A 99 12.23 1.72 4.58
N MET A 100 12.83 2.83 5.05
CA MET A 100 13.72 2.81 6.21
C MET A 100 13.00 2.37 7.49
N LYS A 101 11.81 2.91 7.76
CA LYS A 101 11.02 2.55 8.95
C LYS A 101 10.61 1.09 8.92
N LEU A 102 10.08 0.58 7.80
CA LEU A 102 9.70 -0.82 7.67
C LEU A 102 10.92 -1.77 7.80
N SER A 103 12.06 -1.38 7.22
CA SER A 103 13.32 -2.13 7.37
C SER A 103 13.79 -2.20 8.83
N TYR A 104 13.70 -1.08 9.56
CA TYR A 104 14.00 -1.04 10.98
C TYR A 104 13.08 -1.96 11.78
N PHE A 105 11.77 -1.96 11.48
CA PHE A 105 10.81 -2.82 12.16
C PHE A 105 11.09 -4.30 11.93
N ILE A 106 11.43 -4.72 10.71
CA ILE A 106 11.81 -6.11 10.41
C ILE A 106 12.96 -6.56 11.31
N ASN A 107 14.02 -5.75 11.41
CA ASN A 107 15.16 -6.06 12.27
C ASN A 107 14.72 -6.16 13.74
N SER A 108 13.85 -5.25 14.20
CA SER A 108 13.35 -5.28 15.58
C SER A 108 12.45 -6.49 15.90
N LEU A 109 11.67 -6.97 14.92
CA LEU A 109 10.72 -8.08 15.05
C LEU A 109 11.39 -9.44 14.93
N GLN A 110 12.44 -9.56 14.11
CA GLN A 110 13.26 -10.77 14.02
C GLN A 110 13.79 -11.22 15.39
N HIS A 111 14.10 -10.26 16.26
CA HIS A 111 14.59 -10.54 17.62
C HIS A 111 13.48 -10.87 18.63
N LYS A 112 12.20 -10.65 18.28
CA LYS A 112 11.05 -10.81 19.19
C LYS A 112 10.14 -12.01 18.86
N CYS A 113 10.47 -12.81 17.84
CA CYS A 113 9.72 -14.01 17.42
C CYS A 113 8.22 -13.77 17.17
N ASP A 114 7.85 -12.63 16.58
CA ASP A 114 6.48 -12.38 16.13
C ASP A 114 6.38 -12.66 14.62
N GLU A 115 6.20 -13.94 14.26
CA GLU A 115 6.23 -14.40 12.86
C GLU A 115 5.14 -13.75 12.00
N GLN A 116 4.00 -13.42 12.60
CA GLN A 116 2.87 -12.78 11.93
C GLN A 116 3.19 -11.33 11.57
N ASN A 117 3.61 -10.53 12.54
CA ASN A 117 3.95 -9.13 12.29
C ASN A 117 5.18 -9.02 11.40
N LEU A 118 6.13 -9.95 11.52
CA LEU A 118 7.28 -10.02 10.63
C LEU A 118 6.87 -10.28 9.17
N SER A 119 5.89 -11.15 8.92
CA SER A 119 5.40 -11.45 7.57
C SER A 119 4.66 -10.25 6.97
N LEU A 120 3.81 -9.60 7.76
CA LEU A 120 3.12 -8.35 7.42
C LEU A 120 4.12 -7.26 6.99
N VAL A 121 5.07 -6.89 7.85
CA VAL A 121 6.01 -5.79 7.58
C VAL A 121 6.88 -6.09 6.36
N LYS A 122 7.25 -7.35 6.11
CA LYS A 122 7.99 -7.76 4.91
C LYS A 122 7.18 -7.53 3.63
N ILE A 123 5.89 -7.85 3.62
CA ILE A 123 5.01 -7.60 2.47
C ILE A 123 4.96 -6.09 2.20
N LEU A 124 4.71 -5.28 3.23
CA LEU A 124 4.66 -3.82 3.11
C LEU A 124 5.97 -3.23 2.58
N LEU A 125 7.12 -3.73 3.04
CA LEU A 125 8.44 -3.27 2.58
C LEU A 125 8.62 -3.54 1.09
N ASN A 126 8.31 -4.74 0.61
CA ASN A 126 8.43 -5.10 -0.81
C ASN A 126 7.54 -4.22 -1.69
N CYS A 127 6.30 -3.97 -1.28
CA CYS A 127 5.39 -3.06 -1.98
C CYS A 127 5.97 -1.64 -2.06
N SER A 128 6.54 -1.14 -0.97
CA SER A 128 7.16 0.19 -0.88
C SER A 128 8.36 0.34 -1.82
N ILE A 129 9.22 -0.67 -1.87
CA ILE A 129 10.39 -0.71 -2.77
C ILE A 129 9.93 -0.69 -4.24
N PHE A 130 8.93 -1.51 -4.57
CA PHE A 130 8.42 -1.58 -5.94
C PHE A 130 7.75 -0.27 -6.38
N LEU A 131 6.95 0.35 -5.49
CA LEU A 131 6.37 1.67 -5.72
C LEU A 131 7.43 2.74 -5.99
N ARG A 132 8.48 2.78 -5.17
CA ARG A 132 9.61 3.70 -5.38
C ARG A 132 10.32 3.44 -6.70
N ALA A 133 10.57 2.18 -7.05
CA ALA A 133 11.22 1.85 -8.31
C ALA A 133 10.40 2.29 -9.53
N GLU A 134 9.08 2.11 -9.48
CA GLU A 134 8.18 2.59 -10.55
C GLU A 134 8.17 4.13 -10.62
N PHE A 135 8.12 4.81 -9.47
CA PHE A 135 8.22 6.26 -9.41
C PHE A 135 9.50 6.77 -10.07
N LEU A 136 10.66 6.21 -9.68
CA LEU A 136 11.97 6.54 -10.24
C LEU A 136 12.03 6.26 -11.74
N SER A 137 11.37 5.20 -12.20
CA SER A 137 11.23 4.88 -13.62
C SER A 137 10.43 5.97 -14.37
N LYS A 138 9.29 6.41 -13.82
CA LYS A 138 8.44 7.46 -14.39
C LYS A 138 9.16 8.80 -14.52
N ILE A 139 10.01 9.16 -13.57
CA ILE A 139 10.79 10.42 -13.62
C ILE A 139 12.10 10.29 -14.41
N GLY A 140 12.31 9.18 -15.11
CA GLY A 140 13.47 8.98 -16.00
C GLY A 140 14.76 8.55 -15.29
N GLN A 141 14.72 8.26 -13.99
CA GLN A 141 15.86 7.76 -13.20
C GLN A 141 15.92 6.22 -13.21
N ASN A 142 15.75 5.63 -14.40
CA ASN A 142 15.63 4.17 -14.62
C ASN A 142 16.81 3.35 -14.11
N LEU A 143 18.04 3.89 -14.19
CA LEU A 143 19.26 3.16 -13.81
C LEU A 143 19.35 2.97 -12.29
N GLU A 144 18.94 3.98 -11.52
CA GLU A 144 18.90 3.92 -10.05
C GLU A 144 17.76 3.01 -9.57
N ALA A 145 16.59 3.06 -10.22
CA ALA A 145 15.48 2.16 -9.94
C ALA A 145 15.87 0.68 -10.10
N LEU A 146 16.54 0.35 -11.21
CA LEU A 146 17.04 -1.00 -11.52
C LEU A 146 18.18 -1.45 -10.59
N ASN A 147 19.09 -0.54 -10.24
CA ASN A 147 20.19 -0.85 -9.33
C ASN A 147 19.71 -1.03 -7.88
N HIS A 148 18.73 -0.24 -7.42
CA HIS A 148 18.11 -0.43 -6.10
C HIS A 148 17.33 -1.74 -6.00
N LEU A 149 16.52 -2.07 -7.02
CA LEU A 149 15.84 -3.37 -7.09
C LEU A 149 16.84 -4.53 -7.09
N LYS A 150 17.94 -4.42 -7.86
CA LYS A 150 19.01 -5.43 -7.88
C LYS A 150 19.73 -5.57 -6.54
N GLN A 151 20.12 -4.47 -5.89
CA GLN A 151 20.79 -4.50 -4.60
C GLN A 151 19.92 -5.15 -3.52
N ILE A 152 18.63 -4.80 -3.48
CA ILE A 152 17.72 -5.35 -2.46
C ILE A 152 17.48 -6.85 -2.67
N ILE A 153 17.40 -7.32 -3.92
CA ILE A 153 17.29 -8.75 -4.25
C ILE A 153 18.58 -9.51 -3.95
N LEU A 154 19.76 -8.86 -4.07
CA LEU A 154 21.07 -9.51 -3.97
C LEU A 154 21.67 -9.50 -2.56
N ASP A 155 21.39 -8.46 -1.76
CA ASP A 155 22.06 -8.20 -0.47
C ASP A 155 21.28 -8.71 0.76
N ASP A 156 20.01 -9.13 0.61
CA ASP A 156 19.24 -9.69 1.72
C ASP A 156 19.37 -11.24 1.75
N PRO A 157 19.94 -11.84 2.82
CA PRO A 157 19.98 -13.30 3.00
C PRO A 157 18.58 -13.93 3.05
N VAL A 158 17.56 -13.15 3.42
CA VAL A 158 16.15 -13.52 3.35
C VAL A 158 15.66 -13.43 1.90
N ALA A 159 15.98 -12.40 1.10
CA ALA A 159 15.65 -12.41 -0.33
C ALA A 159 16.24 -13.62 -1.09
N LYS A 160 17.42 -14.12 -0.67
CA LYS A 160 18.01 -15.38 -1.18
C LYS A 160 17.24 -16.64 -0.80
N SER A 161 16.61 -16.71 0.38
CA SER A 161 15.74 -17.84 0.75
C SER A 161 14.34 -17.75 0.15
N TRP A 162 14.00 -16.62 -0.48
CA TRP A 162 12.67 -16.30 -1.00
C TRP A 162 12.57 -16.39 -2.53
N ASN A 163 13.50 -17.11 -3.17
CA ASN A 163 13.35 -17.62 -4.53
C ASN A 163 12.10 -18.52 -4.73
N VAL A 164 11.23 -18.67 -3.71
CA VAL A 164 10.10 -19.60 -3.70
C VAL A 164 8.75 -18.98 -3.26
N ALA A 165 8.67 -17.77 -2.65
CA ALA A 165 7.38 -17.32 -2.06
C ALA A 165 6.75 -16.05 -2.65
N LEU A 166 7.51 -15.17 -3.31
CA LEU A 166 6.93 -13.97 -3.94
C LEU A 166 6.75 -14.13 -5.46
N LEU A 167 7.57 -14.96 -6.10
CA LEU A 167 7.37 -15.31 -7.51
C LEU A 167 5.98 -15.91 -7.80
N PRO A 168 5.36 -16.74 -6.92
CA PRO A 168 4.00 -17.24 -7.14
C PRO A 168 2.90 -16.18 -7.01
N ILE A 169 3.01 -15.29 -6.00
CA ILE A 169 2.08 -14.17 -5.79
C ILE A 169 2.14 -13.19 -6.98
N PHE A 170 3.28 -13.14 -7.69
CA PHE A 170 3.47 -12.38 -8.92
C PHE A 170 3.48 -13.24 -10.20
N SER A 171 3.24 -14.57 -10.15
CA SER A 171 3.24 -15.44 -11.34
C SER A 171 1.85 -15.70 -11.89
N GLU A 172 0.81 -15.69 -11.04
CA GLU A 172 -0.57 -15.79 -11.53
C GLU A 172 -1.02 -14.50 -12.23
N ASP A 173 -0.51 -13.33 -11.83
CA ASP A 173 -0.88 -12.01 -12.38
C ASP A 173 0.26 -11.27 -13.11
N LYS A 174 1.21 -12.01 -13.68
CA LYS A 174 2.37 -11.43 -14.39
C LYS A 174 1.95 -10.60 -15.61
N HIS A 175 0.84 -10.98 -16.26
CA HIS A 175 0.26 -10.25 -17.37
C HIS A 175 -0.49 -8.98 -16.95
N TYR A 176 -1.05 -8.93 -15.74
CA TYR A 176 -1.81 -7.78 -15.24
C TYR A 176 -0.89 -6.58 -14.97
N LEU A 177 0.21 -6.82 -14.25
CA LEU A 177 1.13 -5.77 -13.80
C LEU A 177 2.06 -5.21 -14.90
N THR A 178 2.24 -5.92 -16.02
CA THR A 178 3.16 -5.48 -17.09
C THR A 178 2.48 -4.83 -18.30
N HIS A 179 1.18 -5.07 -18.53
CA HIS A 179 0.46 -4.50 -19.68
C HIS A 179 -0.40 -3.26 -19.39
N HIS A 180 -0.75 -2.97 -18.13
CA HIS A 180 -1.61 -1.81 -17.81
C HIS A 180 -0.86 -0.53 -17.38
N TYR A 181 0.42 -0.60 -17.01
CA TYR A 181 1.03 0.42 -16.13
C TYR A 181 1.95 1.46 -16.78
N SER A 182 2.05 1.52 -18.11
CA SER A 182 2.96 2.49 -18.77
C SER A 182 2.39 3.91 -18.90
N ASN A 183 1.11 4.15 -18.61
CA ASN A 183 0.44 5.45 -18.85
C ASN A 183 -0.55 5.90 -17.74
N GLU A 184 -0.62 5.21 -16.59
CA GLU A 184 -1.60 5.57 -15.54
C GLU A 184 -1.06 6.60 -14.52
N LYS A 185 -1.98 7.47 -14.06
CA LYS A 185 -1.71 8.45 -12.99
C LYS A 185 -1.19 7.72 -11.75
N PHE A 186 -0.12 8.24 -11.16
CA PHE A 186 0.55 7.64 -10.01
C PHE A 186 -0.41 7.35 -8.84
N GLU A 187 -1.38 8.23 -8.60
CA GLU A 187 -2.44 8.06 -7.61
C GLU A 187 -3.23 6.74 -7.80
N ARG A 188 -3.62 6.40 -9.03
CA ARG A 188 -4.32 5.15 -9.35
C ARG A 188 -3.46 3.93 -9.05
N VAL A 189 -2.17 4.00 -9.38
CA VAL A 189 -1.22 2.93 -9.10
C VAL A 189 -1.02 2.73 -7.61
N VAL A 190 -0.97 3.81 -6.82
CA VAL A 190 -0.91 3.72 -5.36
C VAL A 190 -2.17 3.05 -4.84
N GLN A 191 -3.36 3.52 -5.22
CA GLN A 191 -4.64 2.94 -4.80
C GLN A 191 -4.74 1.44 -5.09
N ILE A 192 -4.41 1.02 -6.32
CA ILE A 192 -4.43 -0.39 -6.71
C ILE A 192 -3.48 -1.22 -5.84
N LYS A 193 -2.24 -0.75 -5.65
CA LYS A 193 -1.26 -1.52 -4.89
C LYS A 193 -1.63 -1.60 -3.41
N THR A 194 -2.12 -0.52 -2.82
CA THR A 194 -2.61 -0.51 -1.44
C THR A 194 -3.76 -1.49 -1.28
N ALA A 195 -4.74 -1.48 -2.19
CA ALA A 195 -5.85 -2.42 -2.17
C ALA A 195 -5.39 -3.88 -2.27
N VAL A 196 -4.47 -4.21 -3.19
CA VAL A 196 -3.88 -5.55 -3.30
C VAL A 196 -3.18 -5.97 -2.01
N THR A 197 -2.43 -5.05 -1.40
CA THR A 197 -1.76 -5.28 -0.12
C THR A 197 -2.76 -5.61 0.97
N LEU A 198 -3.80 -4.80 1.15
CA LEU A 198 -4.85 -5.02 2.15
C LEU A 198 -5.56 -6.38 2.00
N ILE A 199 -5.82 -6.82 0.77
CA ILE A 199 -6.34 -8.18 0.50
C ILE A 199 -5.36 -9.25 1.00
N ALA A 200 -4.07 -9.10 0.70
CA ALA A 200 -3.04 -10.04 1.15
C ALA A 200 -2.96 -10.08 2.68
N LEU A 201 -3.09 -8.93 3.35
CA LEU A 201 -3.10 -8.86 4.82
C LEU A 201 -4.30 -9.58 5.41
N ALA A 202 -5.49 -9.38 4.85
CA ALA A 202 -6.69 -10.10 5.27
C ALA A 202 -6.55 -11.63 5.08
N LYS A 203 -5.88 -12.08 4.00
CA LYS A 203 -5.57 -13.50 3.77
C LYS A 203 -4.60 -14.06 4.81
N GLU A 204 -3.57 -13.32 5.20
CA GLU A 204 -2.63 -13.75 6.24
C GLU A 204 -3.30 -13.82 7.62
N LEU A 205 -4.18 -12.86 7.95
CA LEU A 205 -4.98 -12.91 9.18
C LEU A 205 -5.87 -14.16 9.27
N ARG A 206 -6.27 -14.74 8.14
CA ARG A 206 -7.11 -15.96 8.12
C ARG A 206 -6.35 -17.21 8.56
N LYS A 207 -5.02 -17.23 8.43
CA LYS A 207 -4.19 -18.37 8.85
C LYS A 207 -4.04 -18.46 10.38
N GLN A 208 -4.51 -17.45 11.10
CA GLN A 208 -4.38 -17.32 12.54
C GLN A 208 -5.61 -17.84 13.28
N PRO A 209 -5.55 -17.98 14.61
CA PRO A 209 -6.71 -18.33 15.42
C PRO A 209 -7.87 -17.37 15.18
N VAL A 210 -9.04 -17.92 14.90
CA VAL A 210 -10.26 -17.14 14.67
C VAL A 210 -10.70 -16.54 16.01
N THR A 211 -10.61 -15.21 16.12
CA THR A 211 -11.11 -14.42 17.24
C THR A 211 -11.97 -13.29 16.70
N ASN A 212 -12.85 -12.72 17.53
CA ASN A 212 -13.68 -11.58 17.10
C ASN A 212 -12.83 -10.38 16.65
N GLU A 213 -11.63 -10.22 17.20
CA GLU A 213 -10.68 -9.16 16.84
C GLU A 213 -10.04 -9.42 15.48
N THR A 214 -9.57 -10.65 15.22
CA THR A 214 -8.98 -11.00 13.91
C THR A 214 -10.00 -10.95 12.78
N ILE A 215 -11.25 -11.36 13.05
CA ILE A 215 -12.37 -11.22 12.10
C ILE A 215 -12.65 -9.74 11.82
N LYS A 216 -12.70 -8.89 12.84
CA LYS A 216 -12.95 -7.46 12.68
C LYS A 216 -11.86 -6.81 11.81
N GLN A 217 -10.59 -7.07 12.13
CA GLN A 217 -9.45 -6.55 11.35
C GLN A 217 -9.49 -7.02 9.89
N GLN A 218 -9.84 -8.28 9.62
CA GLN A 218 -10.04 -8.76 8.25
C GLN A 218 -11.09 -7.94 7.49
N PHE A 219 -12.23 -7.65 8.13
CA PHE A 219 -13.28 -6.84 7.50
C PHE A 219 -12.86 -5.40 7.28
N ASP A 220 -12.14 -4.80 8.24
CA ASP A 220 -11.66 -3.43 8.11
C ASP A 220 -10.70 -3.31 6.91
N TYR A 221 -9.74 -4.24 6.77
CA TYR A 221 -8.80 -4.26 5.63
C TYR A 221 -9.50 -4.47 4.29
N LEU A 222 -10.48 -5.37 4.23
CA LEU A 222 -11.17 -5.67 2.98
C LEU A 222 -12.12 -4.56 2.55
N LYS A 223 -12.71 -3.81 3.50
CA LYS A 223 -13.53 -2.64 3.18
C LYS A 223 -12.68 -1.50 2.63
N GLU A 224 -11.57 -1.19 3.29
CA GLU A 224 -10.64 -0.16 2.83
C GLU A 224 -10.04 -0.54 1.46
N SER A 225 -9.72 -1.81 1.26
CA SER A 225 -9.29 -2.33 -0.05
C SER A 225 -10.34 -2.12 -1.13
N LEU A 226 -11.61 -2.42 -0.83
CA LEU A 226 -12.72 -2.23 -1.77
C LEU A 226 -12.94 -0.75 -2.11
N GLU A 227 -12.81 0.15 -1.14
CA GLU A 227 -12.88 1.59 -1.35
C GLU A 227 -11.78 2.07 -2.29
N LEU A 228 -10.53 1.68 -2.03
CA LEU A 228 -9.37 2.01 -2.87
C LEU A 228 -9.48 1.41 -4.28
N ALA A 229 -9.96 0.16 -4.40
CA ALA A 229 -10.23 -0.47 -5.69
C ALA A 229 -11.35 0.24 -6.48
N THR A 230 -12.33 0.80 -5.77
CA THR A 230 -13.40 1.60 -6.39
C THR A 230 -12.89 2.95 -6.84
N MET A 231 -12.08 3.63 -6.02
CA MET A 231 -11.43 4.90 -6.38
C MET A 231 -10.48 4.75 -7.57
N SER A 232 -9.81 3.61 -7.69
CA SER A 232 -8.95 3.31 -8.84
C SER A 232 -9.72 2.82 -10.06
N GLU A 233 -11.04 2.68 -9.99
CA GLU A 233 -11.91 2.17 -11.06
C GLU A 233 -11.46 0.79 -11.61
N ASP A 234 -10.73 0.02 -10.79
CA ASP A 234 -10.21 -1.29 -11.18
C ASP A 234 -11.28 -2.36 -10.94
N ARG A 235 -12.06 -2.66 -11.99
CA ARG A 235 -13.14 -3.67 -11.92
C ARG A 235 -12.62 -5.02 -11.45
N PHE A 236 -11.42 -5.44 -11.87
CA PHE A 236 -10.84 -6.73 -11.49
C PHE A 236 -10.54 -6.76 -9.99
N LEU A 237 -9.94 -5.70 -9.46
CA LEU A 237 -9.62 -5.60 -8.05
C LEU A 237 -10.87 -5.47 -7.18
N ILE A 238 -11.88 -4.74 -7.63
CA ILE A 238 -13.21 -4.71 -6.99
C ILE A 238 -13.77 -6.13 -6.90
N ALA A 239 -13.71 -6.90 -7.98
CA ALA A 239 -14.15 -8.30 -8.02
C ALA A 239 -13.41 -9.14 -6.95
N LYS A 240 -12.08 -9.04 -6.90
CA LYS A 240 -11.24 -9.75 -5.92
C LYS A 240 -11.51 -9.33 -4.47
N CYS A 241 -11.80 -8.05 -4.22
CA CYS A 241 -12.21 -7.57 -2.89
C CYS A 241 -13.52 -8.23 -2.46
N LYS A 242 -14.53 -8.23 -3.33
CA LYS A 242 -15.83 -8.84 -3.06
C LYS A 242 -15.73 -10.33 -2.79
N HIS A 243 -15.00 -11.06 -3.63
CA HIS A 243 -14.72 -12.48 -3.38
C HIS A 243 -14.03 -12.70 -2.01
N SER A 244 -13.02 -11.89 -1.69
CA SER A 244 -12.31 -12.00 -0.42
C SER A 244 -13.22 -11.74 0.79
N ILE A 245 -14.15 -10.78 0.69
CA ILE A 245 -15.16 -10.48 1.70
C ILE A 245 -16.14 -11.66 1.83
N GLY A 246 -16.60 -12.23 0.71
CA GLY A 246 -17.45 -13.42 0.66
C GLY A 246 -16.87 -14.58 1.46
N ILE A 247 -15.60 -14.92 1.20
CA ILE A 247 -14.92 -15.99 1.94
C ILE A 247 -14.84 -15.70 3.45
N VAL A 248 -14.60 -14.44 3.87
CA VAL A 248 -14.57 -14.10 5.31
C VAL A 248 -15.96 -14.25 5.93
N HIS A 249 -17.03 -13.87 5.22
CA HIS A 249 -18.41 -14.09 5.71
C HIS A 249 -18.74 -15.58 5.84
N GLU A 250 -18.34 -16.38 4.85
CA GLU A 250 -18.53 -17.83 4.85
C GLU A 250 -17.80 -18.50 6.01
N ALA A 251 -16.53 -18.15 6.23
CA ALA A 251 -15.74 -18.66 7.36
C ALA A 251 -16.35 -18.31 8.73
N ASN A 252 -17.22 -17.30 8.78
CA ASN A 252 -17.93 -16.85 9.97
C ASN A 252 -19.40 -17.29 10.01
N ASN A 253 -19.77 -18.35 9.26
CA ASN A 253 -21.12 -18.91 9.18
C ASN A 253 -22.21 -17.91 8.75
N ARG A 254 -21.84 -16.85 8.01
CA ARG A 254 -22.79 -15.90 7.40
C ARG A 254 -22.92 -16.20 5.91
N VAL A 255 -23.50 -17.37 5.61
CA VAL A 255 -23.58 -17.93 4.26
C VAL A 255 -24.47 -17.08 3.34
N ASP A 256 -25.52 -16.46 3.89
CA ASP A 256 -26.39 -15.50 3.21
C ASP A 256 -25.63 -14.29 2.68
N ILE A 257 -24.77 -13.69 3.51
CA ILE A 257 -23.95 -12.54 3.12
C ILE A 257 -22.82 -12.97 2.19
N SER A 258 -22.19 -14.14 2.43
CA SER A 258 -21.20 -14.70 1.50
C SER A 258 -21.77 -14.83 0.08
N LEU A 259 -22.95 -15.44 -0.03
CA LEU A 259 -23.62 -15.64 -1.32
C LEU A 259 -23.90 -14.32 -2.05
N LEU A 260 -24.25 -13.25 -1.33
CA LEU A 260 -24.42 -11.92 -1.91
C LEU A 260 -23.13 -11.43 -2.56
N TYR A 261 -22.00 -11.49 -1.84
CA TYR A 261 -20.71 -11.06 -2.36
C TYR A 261 -20.18 -11.93 -3.50
N GLU A 262 -20.42 -13.25 -3.46
CA GLU A 262 -20.04 -14.15 -4.55
C GLU A 262 -20.87 -13.91 -5.82
N ARG A 263 -22.14 -13.53 -5.70
CA ARG A 263 -22.96 -13.09 -6.84
C ARG A 263 -22.40 -11.82 -7.46
N GLU A 264 -22.10 -10.82 -6.64
CA GLU A 264 -21.52 -9.57 -7.13
C GLU A 264 -20.13 -9.78 -7.75
N PHE A 265 -19.32 -10.71 -7.22
CA PHE A 265 -18.05 -11.12 -7.82
C PHE A 265 -18.28 -11.72 -9.22
N TYR A 266 -19.26 -12.62 -9.35
CA TYR A 266 -19.63 -13.25 -10.62
C TYR A 266 -20.13 -12.23 -11.66
N GLU A 267 -21.00 -11.31 -11.27
CA GLU A 267 -21.51 -10.25 -12.15
C GLU A 267 -20.35 -9.41 -12.71
N ILE A 268 -19.42 -8.99 -11.86
CA ILE A 268 -18.24 -8.23 -12.30
C ILE A 268 -17.33 -9.08 -13.19
N ALA A 269 -17.14 -10.37 -12.88
CA ALA A 269 -16.33 -11.27 -13.70
C ALA A 269 -16.90 -11.45 -15.12
N GLN A 270 -18.24 -11.46 -15.27
CA GLN A 270 -18.89 -11.47 -16.58
C GLN A 270 -18.56 -10.21 -17.40
N GLU A 271 -18.48 -9.05 -16.75
CA GLU A 271 -18.19 -7.78 -17.43
C GLU A 271 -16.73 -7.65 -17.87
N ILE A 272 -15.78 -8.14 -17.06
CA ILE A 272 -14.32 -8.03 -17.34
C ILE A 272 -13.92 -8.89 -18.56
N ASN A 273 -14.76 -9.85 -18.94
CA ASN A 273 -14.53 -10.75 -20.08
C ASN A 273 -13.19 -11.52 -19.98
N ASN A 274 -12.76 -11.81 -18.74
CA ASN A 274 -11.61 -12.64 -18.42
C ASN A 274 -12.08 -14.05 -18.06
N SER A 275 -11.63 -15.06 -18.82
CA SER A 275 -12.05 -16.45 -18.67
C SER A 275 -11.68 -17.03 -17.30
N ASP A 276 -10.50 -16.70 -16.79
CA ASP A 276 -9.98 -17.31 -15.56
C ASP A 276 -10.75 -16.77 -14.34
N THR A 277 -11.01 -15.46 -14.34
CA THR A 277 -11.82 -14.81 -13.29
C THR A 277 -13.26 -15.31 -13.32
N LEU A 278 -13.83 -15.52 -14.51
CA LEU A 278 -15.19 -16.05 -14.65
C LEU A 278 -15.29 -17.50 -14.15
N ILE A 279 -14.28 -18.34 -14.41
CA ILE A 279 -14.23 -19.71 -13.90
C ILE A 279 -14.15 -19.71 -12.37
N GLU A 280 -13.25 -18.91 -11.80
CA GLU A 280 -13.11 -18.76 -10.35
C GLU A 280 -14.42 -18.29 -9.71
N ALA A 281 -15.05 -17.24 -10.26
CA ALA A 281 -16.32 -16.73 -9.76
C ALA A 281 -17.47 -17.74 -9.89
N SER A 282 -17.50 -18.51 -10.98
CA SER A 282 -18.50 -19.56 -11.17
C SER A 282 -18.38 -20.67 -10.12
N LEU A 283 -17.14 -21.08 -9.82
CA LEU A 283 -16.86 -22.09 -8.81
C LEU A 283 -17.22 -21.59 -7.40
N SER A 284 -16.80 -20.38 -7.05
CA SER A 284 -17.09 -19.79 -5.74
C SER A 284 -18.58 -19.60 -5.52
N LEU A 285 -19.32 -19.10 -6.53
CA LEU A 285 -20.77 -18.96 -6.46
C LEU A 285 -21.48 -20.31 -6.33
N ALA A 286 -21.05 -21.34 -7.07
CA ALA A 286 -21.62 -22.68 -6.96
C ALA A 286 -21.42 -23.27 -5.56
N ASN A 287 -20.23 -23.09 -4.98
CA ASN A 287 -19.93 -23.53 -3.61
C ASN A 287 -20.78 -22.78 -2.57
N ALA A 288 -20.96 -21.47 -2.73
CA ALA A 288 -21.78 -20.66 -1.83
C ALA A 288 -23.27 -21.07 -1.89
N LEU A 289 -23.78 -21.37 -3.09
CA LEU A 289 -25.15 -21.88 -3.28
C LEU A 289 -25.35 -23.25 -2.61
N ALA A 290 -24.41 -24.17 -2.80
CA ALA A 290 -24.48 -25.50 -2.19
C ALA A 290 -24.56 -25.44 -0.66
N LYS A 291 -23.83 -24.50 -0.04
CA LYS A 291 -23.86 -24.29 1.42
C LYS A 291 -25.08 -23.53 1.92
N TYR A 292 -25.74 -22.77 1.06
CA TYR A 292 -26.95 -22.03 1.41
C TYR A 292 -28.18 -22.95 1.50
N ASP A 293 -28.16 -24.06 0.74
CA ASP A 293 -29.22 -25.07 0.71
C ASP A 293 -29.08 -26.14 1.82
N GLU A 294 -27.98 -26.15 2.60
CA GLU A 294 -27.72 -27.01 3.77
C GLU A 294 -28.28 -26.45 5.08
#